data_AF-A0A9Q6Z2Z2-F1
#
_entry.id   AF-A0A9Q6Z2Z2-F1
#
_cell.length_a   1.000
_cell.length_b   1.000
_cell.length_c   1.000
_cell.angle_alpha   90.00
_cell.angle_beta   90.00
_cell.angle_gamma   90.00
#
_symmetry.space_group_name_H-M   'P 1'
#
loop_
_entity.id
_entity.type
_entity.pdbx_description
1 polymer ?
#
loop_
_entity_poly.entity_id
_entity_poly.type
_entity_poly.pdbx_seq_one_letter_code
_entity_poly.pdbx_strand_id
1 'polypeptide(L)'
;MKTKLEINELQGIPLVVQEKLLYEINNGNVELIFATSPHFSAIKQITVVLNKDIPEAKRQELQESSWTKEVFEQFGVVVTFCKHIVFPFESDFHFTYLSLYLNPQFIIYSRKESSWGSLLQNFYTFSIRRQLLQFDNWVLEIKQKHEDYKVRFIDSLIKQKQFQALLIMYVHIIRLYLHSVQNMLFPKSAFIFNSDVELLESIENNYPELSQIFINNEIDKAYLCNLLNVDSNSDMTIEENDLTKVESLCTAISEQFEKGVNNFFTPRIEYLLSDLKGKQIFSKVEYEQFMLNAVIKRLLQSYRIDLIYLIESKVSNDSIEFLLFIVSADIKIQMEQHMSTLIRNHFNQRVEITCLLHKTTWTERHGTKFLPFIYKYITDDNVVYSRTSKKHSKFILPVFELPEDTDSSNWQKDFWKLCQDNLESQWLQMNLFSCSIYQIGHVVQLGSIFKQLCLSFLYKKLNYVPHFASSRYLWKLVQWADRDYSNQLMNTEQSEALFYFLNTKLPYFPRQSTSANNPSQEQYINTLHICNHFYNHIKELYTN
;
A
#
# COMPACT_ATOMS: atom_id res chain seq x y z
N MET A 1 11.89 25.14 14.22
CA MET A 1 12.27 23.88 14.90
C MET A 1 13.57 23.42 14.23
N LYS A 2 14.61 23.03 14.97
CA LYS A 2 16.02 23.18 14.55
C LYS A 2 16.39 22.29 13.35
N THR A 3 16.85 22.90 12.26
CA THR A 3 17.29 22.27 10.99
C THR A 3 18.79 21.93 10.97
N LYS A 4 19.50 22.13 12.09
CA LYS A 4 20.90 21.75 12.32
C LYS A 4 21.01 21.13 13.71
N LEU A 5 21.74 20.03 13.83
CA LEU A 5 22.19 19.50 15.13
C LEU A 5 22.92 20.63 15.86
N GLU A 6 22.37 21.11 16.96
CA GLU A 6 23.13 21.97 17.86
C GLU A 6 24.05 21.08 18.71
N ILE A 7 25.31 21.49 18.88
CA ILE A 7 26.33 20.76 19.66
C ILE A 7 25.85 20.45 21.10
N ASN A 8 24.94 21.26 21.64
CA ASN A 8 24.34 21.04 22.96
C ASN A 8 23.41 19.81 23.02
N GLU A 9 22.80 19.39 21.91
CA GLU A 9 21.92 18.20 21.82
C GLU A 9 22.72 16.90 21.63
N LEU A 10 24.02 17.00 21.34
CA LEU A 10 24.97 15.89 21.24
C LEU A 10 25.71 15.61 22.57
N GLN A 11 25.44 16.39 23.63
CA GLN A 11 26.09 16.17 24.93
C GLN A 11 25.79 14.75 25.45
N GLY A 12 26.86 13.98 25.62
CA GLY A 12 26.81 12.57 26.06
C GLY A 12 26.77 11.53 24.95
N ILE A 13 26.78 11.90 23.66
CA ILE A 13 27.03 10.95 22.55
C ILE A 13 28.55 10.86 22.33
N PRO A 14 29.15 9.66 22.18
CA PRO A 14 30.59 9.54 21.94
C PRO A 14 31.03 10.32 20.69
N LEU A 15 32.20 10.98 20.75
CA LEU A 15 32.70 11.83 19.65
C LEU A 15 32.78 11.08 18.32
N VAL A 16 33.25 9.83 18.33
CA VAL A 16 33.32 8.95 17.16
C VAL A 16 31.95 8.77 16.49
N VAL A 17 30.88 8.68 17.29
CA VAL A 17 29.51 8.59 16.79
C VAL A 17 29.06 9.92 16.19
N GLN A 18 29.36 11.04 16.86
CA GLN A 18 29.02 12.37 16.34
C GLN A 18 29.67 12.63 14.98
N GLU A 19 30.96 12.34 14.83
CA GLU A 19 31.71 12.52 13.60
C GLU A 19 31.11 11.70 12.45
N LYS A 20 30.78 10.43 12.71
CA LYS A 20 30.14 9.56 11.72
C LYS A 20 28.75 10.06 11.32
N LEU A 21 27.92 10.48 12.28
CA LEU A 21 26.59 11.03 11.98
C LEU A 21 26.67 12.32 11.17
N LEU A 22 27.58 13.23 11.53
CA LEU A 22 27.82 14.47 10.78
C LEU A 22 28.27 14.18 9.34
N TYR A 23 29.14 13.20 9.15
CA TYR A 23 29.55 12.76 7.82
C TYR A 23 28.36 12.27 6.97
N GLU A 24 27.51 11.40 7.52
CA GLU A 24 26.34 10.88 6.79
C GLU A 24 25.26 11.95 6.55
N ILE A 25 25.11 12.92 7.47
CA ILE A 25 24.24 14.09 7.27
C ILE A 25 24.74 14.95 6.11
N ASN A 26 26.03 15.26 6.08
CA ASN A 26 26.63 16.10 5.04
C ASN A 26 26.53 15.46 3.65
N ASN A 27 26.53 14.12 3.59
CA ASN A 27 26.30 13.36 2.36
C ASN A 27 24.82 13.23 1.97
N GLY A 28 23.89 13.74 2.78
CA GLY A 28 22.45 13.71 2.50
C GLY A 28 21.80 12.33 2.69
N ASN A 29 22.47 11.42 3.41
CA ASN A 29 22.02 10.05 3.66
C ASN A 29 21.02 9.94 4.80
N VAL A 30 20.89 10.97 5.63
CA VAL A 30 20.09 10.96 6.86
C VAL A 30 18.86 11.86 6.72
N GLU A 31 17.70 11.34 7.10
CA GLU A 31 16.43 12.07 7.13
C GLU A 31 16.10 12.58 8.55
N LEU A 32 16.22 11.71 9.55
CA LEU A 32 15.96 12.01 10.96
C LEU A 32 16.98 11.28 11.85
N ILE A 33 17.28 11.86 13.01
CA ILE A 33 18.00 11.17 14.08
C ILE A 33 17.22 11.34 15.38
N PHE A 34 16.97 10.22 16.05
CA PHE A 34 16.38 10.15 17.37
C PHE A 34 17.46 9.73 18.37
N ALA A 35 17.48 10.36 19.53
CA ALA A 35 18.32 9.97 20.65
C ALA A 35 17.46 9.72 21.89
N THR A 36 17.34 8.46 22.26
CA THR A 36 16.58 8.03 23.43
C THR A 36 17.49 8.00 24.65
N SER A 37 17.13 8.76 25.68
CA SER A 37 17.92 8.82 26.91
C SER A 37 17.70 7.59 27.81
N PRO A 38 18.65 7.32 28.75
CA PRO A 38 18.56 6.22 29.71
C PRO A 38 17.31 6.23 30.61
N HIS A 39 16.60 7.37 30.70
CA HIS A 39 15.34 7.45 31.44
C HIS A 39 14.17 6.75 30.72
N PHE A 40 14.28 6.52 29.42
CA PHE A 40 13.23 5.90 28.59
C PHE A 40 13.63 4.52 28.04
N SER A 41 14.91 4.21 28.02
CA SER A 41 15.46 2.90 27.65
C SER A 41 16.63 2.59 28.57
N ALA A 42 16.80 1.33 29.00
CA ALA A 42 17.95 0.98 29.85
C ALA A 42 19.29 1.20 29.15
N ILE A 43 19.30 1.09 27.81
CA ILE A 43 20.47 1.32 26.98
C ILE A 43 20.27 2.61 26.20
N LYS A 44 21.31 3.43 26.10
CA LYS A 44 21.25 4.64 25.26
C LYS A 44 21.13 4.24 23.79
N GLN A 45 20.10 4.76 23.10
CA GLN A 45 19.84 4.43 21.70
C GLN A 45 19.92 5.67 20.82
N ILE A 46 20.58 5.52 19.67
CA ILE A 46 20.63 6.50 18.59
C ILE A 46 20.08 5.82 17.34
N THR A 47 18.93 6.30 16.88
CA THR A 47 18.23 5.72 15.75
C THR A 47 18.23 6.69 14.60
N VAL A 48 18.91 6.30 13.53
CA VAL A 48 19.12 7.09 12.32
C VAL A 48 18.14 6.60 11.27
N VAL A 49 17.15 7.43 10.95
CA VAL A 49 16.29 7.16 9.80
C VAL A 49 16.98 7.66 8.55
N LEU A 50 17.27 6.72 7.65
CA LEU A 50 17.93 7.01 6.39
C LEU A 50 16.98 7.73 5.43
N ASN A 51 17.56 8.57 4.58
CA ASN A 51 16.87 9.19 3.46
C ASN A 51 16.32 8.09 2.54
N LYS A 52 15.04 8.23 2.16
CA LYS A 52 14.34 7.32 1.24
C LYS A 52 15.05 7.11 -0.11
N ASP A 53 15.85 8.09 -0.55
CA ASP A 53 16.53 8.07 -1.84
C ASP A 53 17.99 7.52 -1.73
N ILE A 54 18.38 6.96 -0.57
CA ILE A 54 19.72 6.39 -0.37
C ILE A 54 19.92 5.14 -1.25
N PRO A 55 21.08 4.96 -1.91
CA PRO A 55 21.37 3.74 -2.66
C PRO A 55 21.39 2.50 -1.77
N GLU A 56 20.84 1.39 -2.28
CA GLU A 56 20.74 0.12 -1.55
C GLU A 56 22.09 -0.40 -1.01
N ALA A 57 23.14 -0.32 -1.84
CA ALA A 57 24.48 -0.75 -1.44
C ALA A 57 25.02 0.07 -0.25
N LYS A 58 24.76 1.38 -0.24
CA LYS A 58 25.17 2.26 0.87
C LYS A 58 24.33 1.99 2.12
N ARG A 59 23.05 1.65 1.94
CA ARG A 59 22.17 1.25 3.03
C ARG A 59 22.69 -0.01 3.72
N GLN A 60 22.97 -1.05 2.95
CA GLN A 60 23.54 -2.31 3.46
C GLN A 60 24.88 -2.07 4.16
N GLU A 61 25.78 -1.27 3.56
CA GLU A 61 27.05 -0.89 4.18
C GLU A 61 26.87 -0.26 5.58
N LEU A 62 25.88 0.62 5.75
CA LEU A 62 25.60 1.26 7.03
C LEU A 62 24.90 0.34 8.04
N GLN A 63 24.01 -0.54 7.57
CA GLN A 63 23.25 -1.47 8.41
C GLN A 63 24.11 -2.63 8.92
N GLU A 64 24.98 -3.17 8.08
CA GLU A 64 25.84 -4.33 8.37
C GLU A 64 27.25 -3.91 8.84
N SER A 65 27.43 -2.63 9.19
CA SER A 65 28.72 -2.10 9.59
C SER A 65 29.19 -2.69 10.92
N SER A 66 30.39 -3.29 10.97
CA SER A 66 31.01 -3.72 12.23
C SER A 66 31.17 -2.57 13.24
N TRP A 67 31.22 -1.33 12.73
CA TRP A 67 31.34 -0.13 13.53
C TRP A 67 30.20 0.05 14.54
N THR A 68 28.94 -0.30 14.21
CA THR A 68 27.82 -0.14 15.14
C THR A 68 27.98 -1.05 16.37
N LYS A 69 28.54 -2.24 16.16
CA LYS A 69 28.91 -3.19 17.20
C LYS A 69 30.08 -2.69 18.03
N GLU A 70 31.16 -2.22 17.40
CA GLU A 70 32.31 -1.63 18.10
C GLU A 70 31.88 -0.45 19.00
N VAL A 71 30.95 0.37 18.53
CA VAL A 71 30.38 1.47 19.33
C VAL A 71 29.60 0.96 20.54
N PHE A 72 28.82 -0.11 20.38
CA PHE A 72 28.08 -0.72 21.48
C PHE A 72 29.02 -1.32 22.52
N GLU A 73 30.03 -2.08 22.10
CA GLU A 73 31.02 -2.71 22.99
C GLU A 73 31.86 -1.67 23.76
N GLN A 74 32.28 -0.58 23.11
CA GLN A 74 33.15 0.41 23.73
C GLN A 74 32.40 1.45 24.57
N PHE A 75 31.18 1.83 24.16
CA PHE A 75 30.48 2.98 24.74
C PHE A 75 29.11 2.64 25.32
N GLY A 76 28.61 1.42 25.16
CA GLY A 76 27.27 1.03 25.61
C GLY A 76 26.15 1.79 24.90
N VAL A 77 26.42 2.27 23.68
CA VAL A 77 25.45 3.03 22.87
C VAL A 77 25.04 2.20 21.67
N VAL A 78 23.74 2.00 21.52
CA VAL A 78 23.16 1.31 20.37
C VAL A 78 22.93 2.32 19.26
N VAL A 79 23.67 2.19 18.15
CA VAL A 79 23.47 3.01 16.94
C VAL A 79 22.86 2.15 15.86
N THR A 80 21.72 2.57 15.34
CA THR A 80 20.98 1.82 14.31
C THR A 80 20.67 2.70 13.11
N PHE A 81 20.96 2.19 11.91
CA PHE A 81 20.56 2.81 10.66
C PHE A 81 19.35 2.07 10.12
N CYS A 82 18.26 2.80 9.90
CA CYS A 82 16.96 2.20 9.64
C CYS A 82 16.31 2.83 8.44
N LYS A 83 15.71 1.97 7.62
CA LYS A 83 14.79 2.34 6.57
C LYS A 83 13.39 2.40 7.15
N HIS A 84 12.72 3.50 6.86
CA HIS A 84 11.29 3.61 7.09
C HIS A 84 10.66 4.31 5.91
N ILE A 85 10.00 3.51 5.08
CA ILE A 85 9.19 4.02 3.99
C ILE A 85 7.74 3.70 4.31
N VAL A 86 6.96 4.76 4.47
CA VAL A 86 5.50 4.73 4.65
C VAL A 86 4.82 3.84 3.62
N PHE A 87 5.38 3.77 2.41
CA PHE A 87 4.82 3.08 1.28
C PHE A 87 5.97 2.61 0.37
N PRO A 88 6.23 1.30 0.09
CA PRO A 88 5.41 0.08 0.27
C PRO A 88 5.40 -0.58 1.65
N PHE A 89 5.43 0.20 2.73
CA PHE A 89 5.49 -0.33 4.10
C PHE A 89 6.73 -1.21 4.33
N GLU A 90 7.88 -0.67 3.94
CA GLU A 90 9.16 -1.24 4.34
C GLU A 90 9.66 -0.46 5.54
N SER A 91 9.56 -1.10 6.71
CA SER A 91 9.96 -0.53 7.98
C SER A 91 10.81 -1.53 8.75
N ASP A 92 12.00 -1.08 9.14
CA ASP A 92 12.85 -1.81 10.07
C ASP A 92 12.29 -1.76 11.51
N PHE A 93 11.26 -0.95 11.75
CA PHE A 93 10.71 -0.74 13.08
C PHE A 93 9.47 -1.60 13.35
N HIS A 94 9.45 -2.23 14.52
CA HIS A 94 8.22 -2.72 15.13
C HIS A 94 7.35 -1.54 15.60
N PHE A 95 6.02 -1.68 15.58
CA PHE A 95 5.12 -0.58 15.98
C PHE A 95 5.33 -0.15 17.45
N THR A 96 5.60 -1.10 18.36
CA THR A 96 5.95 -0.78 19.76
C THR A 96 7.24 0.04 19.85
N TYR A 97 8.25 -0.31 19.05
CA TYR A 97 9.52 0.42 19.01
C TYR A 97 9.31 1.87 18.56
N LEU A 98 8.49 2.07 17.52
CA LEU A 98 8.10 3.41 17.05
C LEU A 98 7.47 4.23 18.19
N SER A 99 6.46 3.67 18.84
CA SER A 99 5.72 4.35 19.91
C SER A 99 6.59 4.74 21.11
N LEU A 100 7.57 3.91 21.46
CA LEU A 100 8.42 4.14 22.63
C LEU A 100 9.65 4.99 22.35
N TYR A 101 10.35 4.73 21.24
CA TYR A 101 11.72 5.22 21.08
C TYR A 101 11.87 6.26 19.98
N LEU A 102 10.85 6.42 19.12
CA LEU A 102 10.85 7.41 18.04
C LEU A 102 9.81 8.51 18.28
N ASN A 103 9.58 8.88 19.54
CA ASN A 103 8.74 10.01 19.91
C ASN A 103 9.36 11.33 19.40
N PRO A 104 8.55 12.31 18.92
CA PRO A 104 9.03 13.63 18.52
C PRO A 104 9.99 14.32 19.50
N GLN A 105 9.80 14.11 20.80
CA GLN A 105 10.64 14.72 21.84
C GLN A 105 12.10 14.22 21.82
N PHE A 106 12.37 13.10 21.14
CA PHE A 106 13.70 12.52 21.03
C PHE A 106 14.42 12.91 19.74
N ILE A 107 13.80 13.72 18.87
CA ILE A 107 14.43 14.16 17.61
C ILE A 107 15.56 15.14 17.93
N ILE A 108 16.78 14.79 17.54
CA ILE A 108 17.97 15.66 17.61
C ILE A 108 18.41 16.17 16.23
N TYR A 109 17.92 15.56 15.17
CA TYR A 109 18.16 16.02 13.80
C TYR A 109 16.95 15.76 12.91
N SER A 110 16.66 16.73 12.04
CA SER A 110 15.74 16.56 10.94
C SER A 110 16.23 17.30 9.71
N ARG A 111 16.23 16.60 8.57
CA ARG A 111 16.65 17.19 7.30
C ARG A 111 15.74 18.31 6.82
N LYS A 112 14.41 18.19 7.05
CA LYS A 112 13.42 19.23 6.73
C LYS A 112 12.38 19.32 7.85
N GLU A 113 11.83 20.51 8.08
CA GLU A 113 10.77 20.70 9.07
C GLU A 113 9.50 19.86 8.81
N SER A 114 9.29 19.35 7.60
CA SER A 114 8.17 18.47 7.26
C SER A 114 8.46 16.97 7.47
N SER A 115 9.73 16.58 7.62
CA SER A 115 10.16 15.17 7.59
C SER A 115 9.64 14.36 8.78
N TRP A 116 9.59 14.99 9.97
CA TRP A 116 9.03 14.35 11.16
C TRP A 116 7.52 14.09 11.00
N GLY A 117 6.77 15.06 10.47
CA GLY A 117 5.33 14.93 10.23
C GLY A 117 5.03 13.76 9.30
N SER A 118 5.78 13.61 8.20
CA SER A 118 5.58 12.52 7.25
C SER A 118 5.93 11.13 7.78
N LEU A 119 6.98 11.02 8.61
CA LEU A 119 7.38 9.75 9.21
C LEU A 119 6.33 9.26 10.21
N LEU A 120 5.80 10.20 11.01
CA LEU A 120 4.87 9.87 12.09
C LEU A 120 3.45 9.66 11.58
N GLN A 121 3.08 10.28 10.45
CA GLN A 121 1.71 10.36 9.92
C GLN A 121 1.06 9.02 9.52
N ASN A 122 1.78 7.89 9.55
CA ASN A 122 1.25 6.63 9.01
C ASN A 122 1.37 5.42 9.96
N PHE A 123 2.20 5.50 11.00
CA PHE A 123 2.40 4.39 11.96
C PHE A 123 2.09 4.77 13.42
N TYR A 124 2.05 6.06 13.73
CA TYR A 124 1.84 6.50 15.10
C TYR A 124 0.36 6.72 15.29
N THR A 125 -0.32 5.67 15.72
CA THR A 125 -1.54 5.94 16.47
C THR A 125 -1.06 6.52 17.82
N PHE A 126 -1.10 7.84 17.99
CA PHE A 126 -0.91 8.46 19.31
C PHE A 126 -2.14 8.25 20.22
N SER A 127 -3.08 7.41 19.78
CA SER A 127 -4.17 6.89 20.60
C SER A 127 -3.67 5.71 21.41
N ILE A 128 -3.53 5.91 22.72
CA ILE A 128 -3.21 4.87 23.69
C ILE A 128 -4.09 3.63 23.46
N ARG A 129 -5.41 3.82 23.33
CA ARG A 129 -6.36 2.72 23.11
C ARG A 129 -6.05 1.91 21.84
N ARG A 130 -5.70 2.57 20.73
CA ARG A 130 -5.40 1.88 19.47
C ARG A 130 -4.05 1.15 19.55
N GLN A 131 -3.03 1.74 20.17
CA GLN A 131 -1.73 1.09 20.39
C GLN A 131 -1.86 -0.13 21.29
N LEU A 132 -2.59 -0.03 22.40
CA LEU A 132 -2.81 -1.16 23.29
C LEU A 132 -3.60 -2.26 22.60
N LEU A 133 -4.66 -1.94 21.84
CA LEU A 133 -5.39 -2.93 21.06
C LEU A 133 -4.50 -3.61 20.01
N GLN A 134 -3.66 -2.84 19.30
CA GLN A 134 -2.72 -3.38 18.33
C GLN A 134 -1.67 -4.28 19.01
N PHE A 135 -1.22 -3.89 20.20
CA PHE A 135 -0.29 -4.65 21.01
C PHE A 135 -0.89 -5.97 21.49
N ASP A 136 -2.11 -5.95 22.04
CA ASP A 136 -2.85 -7.14 22.48
C ASP A 136 -3.07 -8.12 21.32
N ASN A 137 -3.51 -7.60 20.16
CA ASN A 137 -3.68 -8.41 18.95
C ASN A 137 -2.36 -9.06 18.51
N TRP A 138 -1.25 -8.32 18.55
CA TRP A 138 0.05 -8.85 18.19
C TRP A 138 0.53 -9.92 19.18
N VAL A 139 0.32 -9.75 20.48
CA VAL A 139 0.64 -10.78 21.47
C VAL A 139 -0.15 -12.06 21.20
N LEU A 140 -1.44 -11.93 20.85
CA LEU A 140 -2.28 -13.05 20.42
C LEU A 140 -1.74 -13.72 19.14
N GLU A 141 -1.30 -12.95 18.14
CA GLU A 141 -0.69 -13.49 16.92
C GLU A 141 0.59 -14.30 17.20
N ILE A 142 1.44 -13.85 18.13
CA ILE A 142 2.64 -14.62 18.51
C ILE A 142 2.26 -15.95 19.17
N LYS A 143 1.25 -15.95 20.05
CA LYS A 143 0.72 -17.19 20.64
C LYS A 143 0.11 -18.12 19.60
N GLN A 144 -0.66 -17.57 18.65
CA GLN A 144 -1.21 -18.36 17.54
C GLN A 144 -0.11 -18.97 16.67
N LYS A 145 1.00 -18.25 16.42
CA LYS A 145 2.15 -18.82 15.70
C LYS A 145 2.78 -20.01 16.44
N HIS A 146 2.90 -19.93 17.75
CA HIS A 146 3.35 -21.06 18.57
C HIS A 146 2.43 -22.28 18.38
N GLU A 147 1.12 -22.10 18.51
CA GLU A 147 0.15 -23.18 18.30
C GLU A 147 0.16 -23.72 16.86
N ASP A 148 0.32 -22.86 15.86
CA ASP A 148 0.48 -23.26 14.46
C ASP A 148 1.75 -24.12 14.26
N TYR A 149 2.87 -23.77 14.92
CA TYR A 149 4.08 -24.60 14.87
C TYR A 149 3.85 -25.98 15.49
N LYS A 150 3.10 -26.04 16.61
CA LYS A 150 2.73 -27.29 17.26
C LYS A 150 1.93 -28.20 16.33
N VAL A 151 0.81 -27.68 15.82
CA VAL A 151 -0.12 -28.45 15.00
C VAL A 151 0.49 -28.86 13.65
N ARG A 152 1.20 -27.94 12.97
CA ARG A 152 1.70 -28.20 11.61
C ARG A 152 2.95 -29.09 11.58
N PHE A 153 3.82 -28.98 12.58
CA PHE A 153 5.13 -29.63 12.54
C PHE A 153 5.32 -30.62 13.70
N ILE A 154 5.20 -30.14 14.94
CA ILE A 154 5.55 -30.93 16.14
C ILE A 154 4.71 -32.21 16.24
N ASP A 155 3.38 -32.13 16.09
CA ASP A 155 2.49 -33.29 16.19
C ASP A 155 2.83 -34.41 15.18
N SER A 156 3.23 -34.01 13.97
CA SER A 156 3.63 -34.95 12.92
C SER A 156 4.99 -35.58 13.24
N LEU A 157 5.95 -34.78 13.71
CA LEU A 157 7.30 -35.22 14.07
C LEU A 157 7.30 -36.18 15.27
N ILE A 158 6.42 -35.94 16.27
CA ILE A 158 6.21 -36.85 17.41
C ILE A 158 5.74 -38.22 16.89
N LYS A 159 4.72 -38.25 16.02
CA LYS A 159 4.20 -39.52 15.45
C LYS A 159 5.26 -40.28 14.67
N GLN A 160 6.17 -39.56 14.00
CA GLN A 160 7.25 -40.14 13.20
C GLN A 160 8.52 -40.46 14.03
N LYS A 161 8.52 -40.15 15.34
CA LYS A 161 9.68 -40.32 16.24
C LYS A 161 10.95 -39.64 15.74
N GLN A 162 10.81 -38.49 15.09
CA GLN A 162 11.94 -37.68 14.59
C GLN A 162 12.43 -36.71 15.66
N PHE A 163 13.11 -37.23 16.69
CA PHE A 163 13.42 -36.47 17.91
C PHE A 163 14.36 -35.29 17.69
N GLN A 164 15.36 -35.40 16.81
CA GLN A 164 16.27 -34.30 16.51
C GLN A 164 15.55 -33.14 15.80
N ALA A 165 14.68 -33.45 14.83
CA ALA A 165 13.85 -32.45 14.17
C ALA A 165 12.88 -31.79 15.16
N LEU A 166 12.34 -32.57 16.11
CA LEU A 166 11.48 -32.04 17.16
C LEU A 166 12.21 -31.04 18.07
N LEU A 167 13.44 -31.35 18.48
CA LEU A 167 14.27 -30.42 19.25
C LEU A 167 14.49 -29.11 18.51
N ILE A 168 14.87 -29.17 17.22
CA ILE A 168 15.09 -27.97 16.39
C ILE A 168 13.81 -27.13 16.33
N MET A 169 12.64 -27.76 16.18
CA MET A 169 11.37 -27.03 16.16
C MET A 169 11.05 -26.35 17.48
N TYR A 170 11.32 -27.00 18.62
CA TYR A 170 11.14 -26.37 19.92
C TYR A 170 12.12 -25.20 20.15
N VAL A 171 13.39 -25.36 19.77
CA VAL A 171 14.37 -24.26 19.81
C VAL A 171 13.91 -23.09 18.93
N HIS A 172 13.32 -23.37 17.77
CA HIS A 172 12.73 -22.34 16.91
C HIS A 172 11.58 -21.58 17.57
N ILE A 173 10.75 -22.26 18.38
CA ILE A 173 9.70 -21.59 19.18
C ILE A 173 10.31 -20.70 20.25
N ILE A 174 11.38 -21.13 20.92
CA ILE A 174 12.10 -20.28 21.89
C ILE A 174 12.65 -19.03 21.19
N ARG A 175 13.31 -19.20 20.04
CA ARG A 175 13.82 -18.11 19.20
C ARG A 175 12.71 -17.14 18.75
N LEU A 176 11.52 -17.66 18.42
CA LEU A 176 10.35 -16.83 18.08
C LEU A 176 10.04 -15.83 19.21
N TYR A 177 9.97 -16.28 20.46
CA TYR A 177 9.72 -15.38 21.61
C TYR A 177 10.87 -14.41 21.85
N LEU A 178 12.11 -14.91 21.80
CA LEU A 178 13.31 -14.08 22.02
C LEU A 178 13.42 -12.95 20.99
N HIS A 179 13.30 -13.25 19.70
CA HIS A 179 13.33 -12.23 18.64
C HIS A 179 12.09 -11.33 18.65
N SER A 180 10.95 -11.82 19.16
CA SER A 180 9.77 -10.97 19.36
C SER A 180 10.05 -9.87 20.39
N VAL A 181 10.71 -10.20 21.51
CA VAL A 181 11.17 -9.22 22.49
C VAL A 181 12.23 -8.29 21.90
N GLN A 182 13.21 -8.84 21.17
CA GLN A 182 14.24 -8.05 20.49
C GLN A 182 13.66 -6.98 19.57
N ASN A 183 12.69 -7.35 18.72
CA ASN A 183 12.08 -6.43 17.76
C ASN A 183 11.30 -5.28 18.42
N MET A 184 10.84 -5.47 19.66
CA MET A 184 10.21 -4.39 20.44
C MET A 184 11.22 -3.48 21.12
N LEU A 185 12.41 -3.99 21.47
CA LEU A 185 13.49 -3.25 22.14
C LEU A 185 14.44 -2.55 21.16
N PHE A 186 14.61 -3.11 19.96
CA PHE A 186 15.53 -2.67 18.93
C PHE A 186 14.89 -2.78 17.52
N PRO A 187 15.32 -1.96 16.55
CA PRO A 187 14.93 -2.13 15.15
C PRO A 187 15.42 -3.48 14.58
N LYS A 188 14.72 -4.01 13.57
CA LYS A 188 15.11 -5.23 12.86
C LYS A 188 16.48 -5.14 12.19
N SER A 189 16.92 -3.94 11.85
CA SER A 189 18.25 -3.69 11.28
C SER A 189 19.37 -3.61 12.32
N ALA A 190 19.08 -3.88 13.61
CA ALA A 190 20.06 -3.87 14.68
C ALA A 190 20.87 -5.17 14.70
N PHE A 191 22.02 -5.18 14.02
CA PHE A 191 22.98 -6.29 14.00
C PHE A 191 24.03 -6.16 15.13
N ILE A 192 23.56 -6.20 16.38
CA ILE A 192 24.41 -5.93 17.56
C ILE A 192 24.90 -7.23 18.20
N PHE A 193 24.07 -8.26 18.19
CA PHE A 193 24.32 -9.53 18.86
C PHE A 193 24.70 -10.60 17.83
N ASN A 194 25.74 -11.38 18.12
CA ASN A 194 26.24 -12.45 17.23
C ASN A 194 25.51 -13.78 17.46
N SER A 195 24.82 -13.93 18.59
CA SER A 195 24.09 -15.14 18.94
C SER A 195 22.85 -14.83 19.79
N ASP A 196 21.94 -15.79 19.83
CA ASP A 196 20.76 -15.72 20.71
C ASP A 196 21.15 -15.70 22.19
N VAL A 197 22.29 -16.31 22.54
CA VAL A 197 22.83 -16.30 23.91
C VAL A 197 23.29 -14.89 24.30
N GLU A 198 24.04 -14.20 23.43
CA GLU A 198 24.44 -12.80 23.66
C GLU A 198 23.22 -11.89 23.79
N LEU A 199 22.17 -12.11 22.98
CA LEU A 199 20.92 -11.38 23.08
C LEU A 199 20.22 -11.63 24.43
N LEU A 200 20.13 -12.88 24.87
CA LEU A 200 19.53 -13.24 26.16
C LEU A 200 20.30 -12.60 27.32
N GLU A 201 21.62 -12.65 27.31
CA GLU A 201 22.48 -12.00 28.32
C GLU A 201 22.30 -10.48 28.33
N SER A 202 22.18 -9.86 27.16
CA SER A 202 21.88 -8.43 27.07
C SER A 202 20.51 -8.09 27.63
N ILE A 203 19.49 -8.91 27.40
CA ILE A 203 18.15 -8.72 27.99
C ILE A 203 18.20 -8.87 29.51
N GLU A 204 18.92 -9.87 30.02
CA GLU A 204 19.09 -10.08 31.47
C GLU A 204 19.77 -8.90 32.15
N ASN A 205 20.86 -8.39 31.57
CA ASN A 205 21.66 -7.33 32.17
C ASN A 205 20.96 -5.96 32.13
N ASN A 206 20.15 -5.70 31.09
CA ASN A 206 19.59 -4.37 30.84
C ASN A 206 18.07 -4.29 31.07
N TYR A 207 17.33 -5.41 30.98
CA TYR A 207 15.87 -5.46 31.06
C TYR A 207 15.41 -6.63 31.94
N PRO A 208 15.72 -6.60 33.24
CA PRO A 208 15.49 -7.75 34.14
C PRO A 208 14.00 -8.13 34.27
N GLU A 209 13.05 -7.22 34.04
CA GLU A 209 11.62 -7.59 34.05
C GLU A 209 11.23 -8.42 32.83
N LEU A 210 11.88 -8.19 31.68
CA LEU A 210 11.67 -8.97 30.47
C LEU A 210 12.44 -10.30 30.49
N SER A 211 13.60 -10.35 31.17
CA SER A 211 14.37 -11.57 31.28
C SER A 211 13.63 -12.68 32.04
N GLN A 212 12.72 -12.32 32.95
CA GLN A 212 11.86 -13.26 33.68
C GLN A 212 10.97 -14.13 32.77
N ILE A 213 10.73 -13.71 31.53
CA ILE A 213 10.05 -14.53 30.51
C ILE A 213 10.87 -15.79 30.20
N PHE A 214 12.20 -15.67 30.19
CA PHE A 214 13.12 -16.71 29.74
C PHE A 214 13.91 -17.35 30.88
N ILE A 215 14.18 -16.62 31.96
CA ILE A 215 14.99 -17.08 33.09
C ILE A 215 14.22 -16.78 34.37
N ASN A 216 13.76 -17.83 35.04
CA ASN A 216 13.01 -17.72 36.29
C ASN A 216 13.20 -19.00 37.11
N ASN A 217 12.48 -19.14 38.22
CA ASN A 217 12.62 -20.31 39.10
C ASN A 217 12.31 -21.65 38.42
N GLU A 218 11.55 -21.64 37.32
CA GLU A 218 11.16 -22.82 36.54
C GLU A 218 12.07 -23.06 35.33
N ILE A 219 12.75 -22.01 34.83
CA ILE A 219 13.59 -22.08 33.64
C ILE A 219 15.05 -21.79 33.99
N ASP A 220 15.87 -22.84 33.95
CA ASP A 220 17.31 -22.76 34.19
C ASP A 220 18.05 -22.09 33.02
N LYS A 221 18.88 -21.09 33.35
CA LYS A 221 19.66 -20.31 32.37
C LYS A 221 20.66 -21.18 31.62
N ALA A 222 21.41 -22.04 32.32
CA ALA A 222 22.46 -22.83 31.69
C ALA A 222 21.86 -23.81 30.67
N TYR A 223 20.72 -24.42 31.02
CA TYR A 223 19.97 -25.27 30.11
C TYR A 223 19.46 -24.51 28.88
N LEU A 224 18.85 -23.34 29.07
CA LEU A 224 18.37 -22.51 27.96
C LEU A 224 19.50 -22.08 27.02
N CYS A 225 20.64 -21.64 27.54
CA CYS A 225 21.80 -21.27 26.72
C CYS A 225 22.32 -22.45 25.91
N ASN A 226 22.34 -23.66 26.47
CA ASN A 226 22.71 -24.87 25.74
C ASN A 226 21.74 -25.16 24.58
N LEU A 227 20.43 -24.96 24.80
CA LEU A 227 19.41 -25.12 23.76
C LEU A 227 19.54 -24.08 22.63
N LEU A 228 19.88 -22.84 22.95
CA LEU A 228 20.03 -21.78 21.95
C LEU A 228 21.27 -21.98 21.04
N ASN A 229 22.26 -22.73 21.49
CA ASN A 229 23.43 -23.13 20.72
C ASN A 229 23.18 -24.36 19.81
N VAL A 230 21.96 -24.91 19.81
CA VAL A 230 21.59 -26.04 18.95
C VAL A 230 21.29 -25.55 17.55
N ASP A 231 22.05 -26.05 16.59
CA ASP A 231 21.85 -25.80 15.16
C ASP A 231 21.53 -27.09 14.40
N SER A 232 21.10 -26.96 13.14
CA SER A 232 20.70 -28.10 12.29
C SER A 232 21.77 -29.17 12.10
N ASN A 233 23.03 -28.86 12.44
CA ASN A 233 24.19 -29.75 12.30
C ASN A 233 24.68 -30.34 13.63
N SER A 234 23.98 -30.14 14.75
CA SER A 234 24.42 -30.67 16.04
C SER A 234 24.11 -32.17 16.18
N ASP A 235 25.14 -33.00 16.38
CA ASP A 235 25.04 -34.44 16.66
C ASP A 235 24.68 -34.71 18.14
N MET A 236 23.60 -34.11 18.63
CA MET A 236 23.08 -34.47 19.96
C MET A 236 22.18 -35.69 19.87
N THR A 237 22.58 -36.77 20.55
CA THR A 237 21.68 -37.88 20.88
C THR A 237 20.67 -37.41 21.91
N ILE A 238 19.40 -37.30 21.50
CA ILE A 238 18.29 -36.79 22.30
C ILE A 238 17.29 -37.93 22.52
N GLU A 239 16.88 -38.13 23.76
CA GLU A 239 15.85 -39.11 24.12
C GLU A 239 14.48 -38.43 24.27
N GLU A 240 13.42 -39.24 24.28
CA GLU A 240 12.03 -38.78 24.44
C GLU A 240 11.82 -38.00 25.76
N ASN A 241 12.53 -38.39 26.83
CA ASN A 241 12.49 -37.69 28.11
C ASN A 241 13.12 -36.29 28.09
N ASP A 242 14.04 -36.01 27.16
CA ASP A 242 14.62 -34.67 27.01
C ASP A 242 13.65 -33.74 26.30
N LEU A 243 12.86 -34.28 25.35
CA LEU A 243 11.87 -33.51 24.61
C LEU A 243 10.71 -33.03 25.47
N THR A 244 10.26 -33.84 26.44
CA THR A 244 9.22 -33.42 27.40
C THR A 244 9.65 -32.24 28.26
N LYS A 245 10.94 -32.17 28.64
CA LYS A 245 11.50 -31.01 29.35
C LYS A 245 11.52 -29.76 28.49
N VAL A 246 11.95 -29.88 27.23
CA VAL A 246 11.97 -28.74 26.30
C VAL A 246 10.55 -28.24 26.00
N GLU A 247 9.58 -29.14 25.86
CA GLU A 247 8.17 -28.80 25.68
C GLU A 247 7.61 -28.04 26.89
N SER A 248 7.91 -28.50 28.12
CA SER A 248 7.51 -27.78 29.34
C SER A 248 8.12 -26.38 29.40
N LEU A 249 9.37 -26.23 28.95
CA LEU A 249 10.05 -24.95 28.88
C LEU A 249 9.40 -24.01 27.86
N CYS A 250 9.06 -24.50 26.66
CA CYS A 250 8.34 -23.72 25.66
C CYS A 250 6.96 -23.24 26.18
N THR A 251 6.28 -24.10 26.93
CA THR A 251 4.99 -23.78 27.54
C THR A 251 5.14 -22.70 28.62
N ALA A 252 6.12 -22.84 29.51
CA ALA A 252 6.42 -21.84 30.53
C ALA A 252 6.76 -20.46 29.92
N ILE A 253 7.62 -20.43 28.87
CA ILE A 253 7.94 -19.18 28.15
C ILE A 253 6.68 -18.55 27.55
N SER A 254 5.83 -19.36 26.89
CA SER A 254 4.58 -18.91 26.27
C SER A 254 3.60 -18.30 27.29
N GLU A 255 3.50 -18.91 28.47
CA GLU A 255 2.66 -18.42 29.56
C GLU A 255 3.19 -17.11 30.17
N GLN A 256 4.50 -17.02 30.39
CA GLN A 256 5.13 -15.82 30.94
C GLN A 256 5.20 -14.67 29.94
N PHE A 257 5.25 -14.96 28.63
CA PHE A 257 5.46 -13.96 27.59
C PHE A 257 4.43 -12.84 27.65
N GLU A 258 3.13 -13.16 27.59
CA GLU A 258 2.06 -12.15 27.62
C GLU A 258 2.16 -11.27 28.88
N LYS A 259 2.35 -11.89 30.03
CA LYS A 259 2.45 -11.17 31.30
C LYS A 259 3.68 -10.27 31.33
N GLY A 260 4.84 -10.77 30.90
CA GLY A 260 6.10 -10.03 30.90
C GLY A 260 6.07 -8.83 29.96
N VAL A 261 5.61 -9.03 28.72
CA VAL A 261 5.55 -7.94 27.73
C VAL A 261 4.48 -6.91 28.11
N ASN A 262 3.31 -7.33 28.62
CA ASN A 262 2.28 -6.39 29.06
C ASN A 262 2.74 -5.55 30.26
N ASN A 263 3.35 -6.18 31.27
CA ASN A 263 3.85 -5.47 32.44
C ASN A 263 4.94 -4.45 32.09
N PHE A 264 5.78 -4.77 31.09
CA PHE A 264 6.87 -3.89 30.69
C PHE A 264 6.43 -2.77 29.72
N PHE A 265 5.71 -3.11 28.65
CA PHE A 265 5.44 -2.18 27.55
C PHE A 265 4.20 -1.31 27.77
N THR A 266 3.12 -1.84 28.35
CA THR A 266 1.84 -1.10 28.50
C THR A 266 2.01 0.20 29.30
N PRO A 267 2.60 0.20 30.51
CA PRO A 267 2.75 1.45 31.28
C PRO A 267 3.62 2.49 30.57
N ARG A 268 4.63 2.03 29.81
CA ARG A 268 5.54 2.91 29.06
C ARG A 268 4.85 3.54 27.85
N ILE A 269 4.04 2.77 27.12
CA ILE A 269 3.20 3.28 26.03
C ILE A 269 2.23 4.33 26.56
N GLU A 270 1.52 4.03 27.65
CA GLU A 270 0.57 4.97 28.25
C GLU A 270 1.24 6.26 28.69
N TYR A 271 2.39 6.18 29.37
CA TYR A 271 3.15 7.32 29.83
C TYR A 271 3.58 8.23 28.67
N LEU A 272 4.26 7.67 27.66
CA LEU A 272 4.81 8.45 26.54
C LEU A 272 3.75 9.05 25.60
N LEU A 273 2.58 8.42 25.52
CA LEU A 273 1.49 8.87 24.65
C LEU A 273 0.46 9.75 25.35
N SER A 274 0.51 9.83 26.68
CA SER A 274 -0.41 10.67 27.46
C SER A 274 -0.35 12.16 27.08
N ASP A 275 0.85 12.66 26.77
CA ASP A 275 1.12 14.05 26.35
C ASP A 275 0.72 14.35 24.88
N LEU A 276 0.41 13.30 24.11
CA LEU A 276 0.02 13.40 22.69
C LEU A 276 -1.48 13.21 22.47
N LYS A 277 -2.27 13.04 23.54
CA LYS A 277 -3.73 12.99 23.50
C LYS A 277 -4.29 14.18 22.71
N GLY A 278 -4.96 13.88 21.59
CA GLY A 278 -5.65 14.87 20.75
C GLY A 278 -4.89 15.34 19.50
N LYS A 279 -3.67 14.87 19.23
CA LYS A 279 -2.96 15.15 17.96
C LYS A 279 -3.29 14.06 16.91
N GLN A 280 -4.07 14.43 15.89
CA GLN A 280 -4.54 13.52 14.84
C GLN A 280 -3.41 13.08 13.90
N ILE A 281 -3.31 11.77 13.70
CA ILE A 281 -2.56 11.13 12.62
C ILE A 281 -3.45 10.04 12.02
N PHE A 282 -3.57 10.05 10.69
CA PHE A 282 -4.57 9.29 9.94
C PHE A 282 -4.09 7.84 9.69
N SER A 283 -4.90 6.83 10.02
CA SER A 283 -4.83 5.48 9.44
C SER A 283 -4.96 5.49 7.90
N LYS A 284 -4.68 4.38 7.20
CA LYS A 284 -4.84 4.30 5.73
C LYS A 284 -6.21 4.80 5.24
N VAL A 285 -7.28 4.38 5.92
CA VAL A 285 -8.67 4.80 5.62
C VAL A 285 -8.84 6.30 5.90
N GLU A 286 -8.30 6.77 7.03
CA GLU A 286 -8.34 8.18 7.41
C GLU A 286 -7.50 9.06 6.44
N TYR A 287 -6.39 8.55 5.89
CA TYR A 287 -5.50 9.24 4.94
C TYR A 287 -6.14 9.29 3.56
N GLU A 288 -6.73 8.19 3.11
CA GLU A 288 -7.52 8.15 1.89
C GLU A 288 -8.67 9.16 1.96
N GLN A 289 -9.41 9.20 3.09
CA GLN A 289 -10.47 10.16 3.32
C GLN A 289 -9.93 11.61 3.35
N PHE A 290 -8.78 11.84 3.98
CA PHE A 290 -8.12 13.14 3.99
C PHE A 290 -7.75 13.60 2.58
N MET A 291 -7.15 12.71 1.78
CA MET A 291 -6.76 12.99 0.40
C MET A 291 -7.98 13.23 -0.49
N LEU A 292 -9.04 12.44 -0.32
CA LEU A 292 -10.32 12.63 -0.99
C LEU A 292 -10.92 14.02 -0.67
N ASN A 293 -10.93 14.41 0.61
CA ASN A 293 -11.38 15.73 1.03
C ASN A 293 -10.53 16.86 0.41
N ALA A 294 -9.21 16.67 0.31
CA ALA A 294 -8.32 17.62 -0.34
C ALA A 294 -8.60 17.74 -1.85
N VAL A 295 -8.82 16.61 -2.53
CA VAL A 295 -9.23 16.56 -3.94
C VAL A 295 -10.55 17.29 -4.15
N ILE A 296 -11.57 16.98 -3.34
CA ILE A 296 -12.89 17.61 -3.40
C ILE A 296 -12.76 19.13 -3.22
N LYS A 297 -12.03 19.57 -2.18
CA LYS A 297 -11.79 21.00 -1.94
C LYS A 297 -11.14 21.66 -3.14
N ARG A 298 -10.17 21.01 -3.77
CA ARG A 298 -9.46 21.54 -4.94
C ARG A 298 -10.36 21.62 -6.18
N LEU A 299 -11.20 20.62 -6.41
CA LEU A 299 -12.19 20.64 -7.49
C LEU A 299 -13.22 21.76 -7.28
N LEU A 300 -13.72 21.94 -6.06
CA LEU A 300 -14.71 22.97 -5.73
C LEU A 300 -14.16 24.40 -5.86
N GLN A 301 -12.85 24.60 -5.67
CA GLN A 301 -12.20 25.90 -5.93
C GLN A 301 -12.20 26.28 -7.43
N SER A 302 -12.19 25.28 -8.31
CA SER A 302 -11.99 25.48 -9.75
C SER A 302 -13.30 25.34 -10.54
N TYR A 303 -14.28 24.61 -9.99
CA TYR A 303 -15.49 24.23 -10.69
C TYR A 303 -16.75 24.37 -9.85
N ARG A 304 -17.83 24.81 -10.48
CA ARG A 304 -19.15 24.88 -9.86
C ARG A 304 -19.78 23.48 -9.85
N ILE A 305 -19.52 22.68 -8.82
CA ILE A 305 -20.04 21.30 -8.69
C ILE A 305 -21.31 21.25 -7.81
N ASP A 306 -22.29 20.43 -8.17
CA ASP A 306 -23.52 20.22 -7.38
C ASP A 306 -23.44 18.96 -6.51
N LEU A 307 -22.97 17.83 -7.05
CA LEU A 307 -22.79 16.56 -6.34
C LEU A 307 -21.47 15.89 -6.72
N ILE A 308 -20.84 15.21 -5.77
CA ILE A 308 -19.71 14.30 -6.00
C ILE A 308 -19.99 13.00 -5.26
N TYR A 309 -19.88 11.90 -5.98
CA TYR A 309 -19.90 10.55 -5.43
C TYR A 309 -18.54 9.90 -5.61
N LEU A 310 -18.08 9.17 -4.60
CA LEU A 310 -16.96 8.25 -4.72
C LEU A 310 -17.50 6.91 -5.23
N ILE A 311 -17.04 6.48 -6.41
CA ILE A 311 -17.41 5.17 -6.97
C ILE A 311 -16.46 4.10 -6.41
N GLU A 312 -15.17 4.37 -6.50
CA GLU A 312 -14.11 3.48 -6.05
C GLU A 312 -12.82 4.26 -5.83
N SER A 313 -11.98 3.77 -4.93
CA SER A 313 -10.61 4.23 -4.73
C SER A 313 -9.64 3.07 -4.90
N LYS A 314 -8.50 3.34 -5.52
CA LYS A 314 -7.39 2.39 -5.64
C LYS A 314 -6.16 3.02 -5.03
N VAL A 315 -5.68 2.41 -3.97
CA VAL A 315 -4.50 2.90 -3.25
C VAL A 315 -3.29 2.12 -3.72
N SER A 316 -2.44 2.83 -4.47
CA SER A 316 -1.03 2.56 -4.75
C SER A 316 -0.22 2.25 -3.50
N ASN A 317 1.02 1.80 -3.54
CA ASN A 317 2.03 2.12 -4.50
C ASN A 317 2.45 3.59 -4.31
N ASP A 318 2.74 4.20 -5.44
CA ASP A 318 3.22 5.56 -5.50
C ASP A 318 2.10 6.60 -5.68
N SER A 319 0.84 6.14 -5.77
CA SER A 319 -0.31 6.97 -6.12
C SER A 319 -1.61 6.57 -5.43
N ILE A 320 -2.53 7.52 -5.23
CA ILE A 320 -3.95 7.21 -4.96
C ILE A 320 -4.76 7.59 -6.17
N GLU A 321 -5.61 6.67 -6.62
CA GLU A 321 -6.51 6.91 -7.74
C GLU A 321 -7.95 6.92 -7.24
N PHE A 322 -8.72 7.95 -7.60
CA PHE A 322 -10.15 8.03 -7.30
C PHE A 322 -10.99 8.01 -8.57
N LEU A 323 -11.98 7.13 -8.61
CA LEU A 323 -13.06 7.17 -9.59
C LEU A 323 -14.23 7.95 -9.00
N LEU A 324 -14.47 9.15 -9.53
CA LEU A 324 -15.48 10.07 -9.03
C LEU A 324 -16.62 10.22 -10.03
N PHE A 325 -17.86 10.26 -9.55
CA PHE A 325 -19.01 10.66 -10.34
C PHE A 325 -19.44 12.07 -9.94
N ILE A 326 -19.39 13.00 -10.89
CA ILE A 326 -19.56 14.43 -10.64
C ILE A 326 -20.77 14.95 -11.41
N VAL A 327 -21.69 15.58 -10.68
CA VAL A 327 -22.88 16.22 -11.24
C VAL A 327 -22.77 17.73 -11.15
N SER A 328 -23.01 18.41 -12.26
CA SER A 328 -23.14 19.87 -12.30
C SER A 328 -23.89 20.35 -13.53
N ALA A 329 -24.60 21.47 -13.41
CA ALA A 329 -25.32 22.09 -14.52
C ALA A 329 -24.44 22.43 -15.73
N ASP A 330 -23.20 22.89 -15.49
CA ASP A 330 -22.32 23.46 -16.51
C ASP A 330 -21.21 22.49 -16.96
N ILE A 331 -21.23 21.25 -16.48
CA ILE A 331 -20.16 20.29 -16.73
C ILE A 331 -20.22 19.72 -18.14
N LYS A 332 -19.04 19.53 -18.75
CA LYS A 332 -18.87 18.91 -20.06
C LYS A 332 -17.79 17.85 -20.00
N ILE A 333 -17.94 16.79 -20.79
CA ILE A 333 -16.99 15.66 -20.79
C ILE A 333 -15.56 16.10 -21.12
N GLN A 334 -15.37 17.15 -21.94
CA GLN A 334 -14.04 17.68 -22.26
C GLN A 334 -13.31 18.27 -21.03
N MET A 335 -14.02 18.57 -19.95
CA MET A 335 -13.43 19.10 -18.72
C MET A 335 -12.72 18.01 -17.91
N GLU A 336 -13.00 16.73 -18.16
CA GLU A 336 -12.43 15.60 -17.41
C GLU A 336 -10.89 15.60 -17.46
N GLN A 337 -10.33 15.72 -18.66
CA GLN A 337 -8.87 15.72 -18.82
C GLN A 337 -8.22 16.90 -18.08
N HIS A 338 -8.89 18.06 -18.06
CA HIS A 338 -8.41 19.23 -17.33
C HIS A 338 -8.48 19.00 -15.81
N MET A 339 -9.59 18.43 -15.31
CA MET A 339 -9.75 18.08 -13.89
C MET A 339 -8.68 17.08 -13.45
N SER A 340 -8.50 16.00 -14.22
CA SER A 340 -7.50 14.98 -13.96
C SER A 340 -6.08 15.56 -13.94
N THR A 341 -5.72 16.39 -14.92
CA THR A 341 -4.41 17.06 -14.99
C THR A 341 -4.21 18.05 -13.85
N LEU A 342 -5.25 18.82 -13.49
CA LEU A 342 -5.20 19.80 -12.40
C LEU A 342 -4.91 19.14 -11.06
N ILE A 343 -5.58 18.03 -10.75
CA ILE A 343 -5.36 17.29 -9.52
C ILE A 343 -4.00 16.61 -9.54
N ARG A 344 -3.66 15.91 -10.63
CA ARG A 344 -2.37 15.24 -10.76
C ARG A 344 -1.19 16.19 -10.58
N ASN A 345 -1.24 17.38 -11.19
CA ASN A 345 -0.19 18.38 -11.04
C ASN A 345 -0.16 18.98 -9.64
N HIS A 346 -1.31 19.22 -9.02
CA HIS A 346 -1.39 19.79 -7.67
C HIS A 346 -0.77 18.87 -6.61
N PHE A 347 -0.91 17.55 -6.78
CA PHE A 347 -0.38 16.55 -5.87
C PHE A 347 0.91 15.88 -6.38
N ASN A 348 1.68 16.55 -7.24
CA ASN A 348 2.97 16.06 -7.75
C ASN A 348 2.91 14.61 -8.28
N GLN A 349 1.88 14.30 -9.07
CA GLN A 349 1.61 12.99 -9.67
C GLN A 349 1.21 11.85 -8.71
N ARG A 350 1.12 12.12 -7.40
CA ARG A 350 0.76 11.11 -6.39
C ARG A 350 -0.74 10.88 -6.24
N VAL A 351 -1.57 11.72 -6.85
CA VAL A 351 -3.02 11.55 -6.82
C VAL A 351 -3.55 11.68 -8.23
N GLU A 352 -4.26 10.67 -8.69
CA GLU A 352 -4.97 10.69 -9.95
C GLU A 352 -6.48 10.61 -9.73
N ILE A 353 -7.22 11.23 -10.63
CA ILE A 353 -8.67 11.12 -10.67
C ILE A 353 -9.13 10.76 -12.07
N THR A 354 -10.17 9.93 -12.12
CA THR A 354 -10.97 9.69 -13.32
C THR A 354 -12.39 10.12 -12.99
N CYS A 355 -13.00 10.97 -13.83
CA CYS A 355 -14.30 11.56 -13.51
C CYS A 355 -15.39 11.18 -14.51
N LEU A 356 -16.48 10.61 -14.01
CA LEU A 356 -17.74 10.44 -14.73
C LEU A 356 -18.55 11.73 -14.61
N LEU A 357 -18.61 12.52 -15.69
CA LEU A 357 -19.18 13.87 -15.68
C LEU A 357 -20.60 13.91 -16.24
N HIS A 358 -21.57 14.36 -15.45
CA HIS A 358 -22.97 14.46 -15.88
C HIS A 358 -23.67 15.75 -15.48
N LYS A 359 -24.65 16.13 -16.30
CA LYS A 359 -25.59 17.19 -15.96
C LYS A 359 -26.72 16.65 -15.10
N THR A 360 -27.35 17.52 -14.30
CA THR A 360 -28.49 17.12 -13.47
C THR A 360 -29.64 16.54 -14.31
N THR A 361 -29.84 17.02 -15.54
CA THR A 361 -30.86 16.51 -16.48
C THR A 361 -30.56 15.12 -17.05
N TRP A 362 -29.39 14.53 -16.76
CA TRP A 362 -29.02 13.22 -17.29
C TRP A 362 -29.85 12.10 -16.67
N THR A 363 -30.10 12.14 -15.35
CA THR A 363 -30.92 11.12 -14.67
C THR A 363 -32.36 11.14 -15.16
N GLU A 364 -32.93 12.31 -15.43
CA GLU A 364 -34.29 12.43 -15.99
C GLU A 364 -34.43 11.74 -17.36
N ARG A 365 -33.36 11.76 -18.18
CA ARG A 365 -33.38 11.22 -19.55
C ARG A 365 -32.91 9.78 -19.65
N HIS A 366 -32.03 9.35 -18.74
CA HIS A 366 -31.27 8.11 -18.87
C HIS A 366 -31.25 7.28 -17.59
N GLY A 367 -31.85 7.75 -16.49
CA GLY A 367 -31.82 7.08 -15.18
C GLY A 367 -32.36 5.65 -15.25
N THR A 368 -33.47 5.45 -15.96
CA THR A 368 -34.06 4.11 -16.17
C THR A 368 -33.14 3.16 -16.94
N LYS A 369 -32.36 3.67 -17.89
CA LYS A 369 -31.44 2.85 -18.71
C LYS A 369 -30.20 2.40 -17.96
N PHE A 370 -29.80 3.15 -16.93
CA PHE A 370 -28.60 2.89 -16.14
C PHE A 370 -28.96 2.58 -14.67
N LEU A 371 -30.17 2.08 -14.44
CA LEU A 371 -30.69 1.70 -13.11
C LEU A 371 -29.68 0.86 -12.32
N PRO A 372 -29.11 -0.24 -12.85
CA PRO A 372 -28.18 -1.07 -12.07
C PRO A 372 -26.92 -0.31 -11.64
N PHE A 373 -26.40 0.60 -12.47
CA PHE A 373 -25.25 1.44 -12.12
C PHE A 373 -25.61 2.44 -11.01
N ILE A 374 -26.78 3.09 -11.15
CA ILE A 374 -27.25 4.10 -10.18
C ILE A 374 -27.47 3.46 -8.81
N TYR A 375 -28.17 2.32 -8.74
CA TYR A 375 -28.41 1.63 -7.48
C TYR A 375 -27.14 1.13 -6.80
N LYS A 376 -26.13 0.72 -7.59
CA LYS A 376 -24.88 0.22 -7.03
C LYS A 376 -23.99 1.35 -6.48
N TYR A 377 -23.93 2.49 -7.18
CA TYR A 377 -22.88 3.47 -6.90
C TYR A 377 -23.38 4.87 -6.53
N ILE A 378 -24.63 5.23 -6.85
CA ILE A 378 -25.20 6.55 -6.60
C ILE A 378 -26.15 6.45 -5.40
N THR A 379 -25.57 6.25 -4.21
CA THR A 379 -26.27 6.07 -2.93
C THR A 379 -25.89 7.19 -1.94
N ASP A 380 -26.60 7.27 -0.80
CA ASP A 380 -26.25 8.19 0.29
C ASP A 380 -24.82 7.92 0.82
N ASP A 381 -24.45 6.65 0.98
CA ASP A 381 -23.14 6.24 1.52
C ASP A 381 -21.96 6.67 0.63
N ASN A 382 -22.19 6.74 -0.68
CA ASN A 382 -21.15 7.11 -1.65
C ASN A 382 -21.10 8.63 -1.91
N VAL A 383 -22.03 9.43 -1.37
CA VAL A 383 -21.96 10.89 -1.48
C VAL A 383 -20.83 11.44 -0.62
N VAL A 384 -19.89 12.10 -1.27
CA VAL A 384 -18.76 12.77 -0.61
C VAL A 384 -18.89 14.29 -0.63
N TYR A 385 -19.73 14.83 -1.52
CA TYR A 385 -20.12 16.23 -1.50
C TYR A 385 -21.51 16.43 -2.08
N SER A 386 -22.29 17.28 -1.41
CA SER A 386 -23.55 17.80 -1.94
C SER A 386 -23.68 19.28 -1.61
N ARG A 387 -23.97 20.09 -2.63
CA ARG A 387 -24.16 21.54 -2.44
C ARG A 387 -25.37 21.84 -1.55
N THR A 388 -26.44 21.06 -1.66
CA THR A 388 -27.60 21.13 -0.75
C THR A 388 -28.19 19.74 -0.56
N SER A 389 -28.68 19.42 0.65
CA SER A 389 -29.34 18.13 0.91
C SER A 389 -30.49 17.83 -0.06
N LYS A 390 -31.22 18.88 -0.50
CA LYS A 390 -32.29 18.78 -1.52
C LYS A 390 -31.80 18.42 -2.93
N LYS A 391 -30.51 18.62 -3.27
CA LYS A 391 -29.96 18.30 -4.60
C LYS A 391 -29.74 16.81 -4.77
N HIS A 392 -29.27 16.14 -3.73
CA HIS A 392 -29.09 14.69 -3.72
C HIS A 392 -30.42 13.99 -3.91
N SER A 393 -31.42 14.31 -3.08
CA SER A 393 -32.75 13.71 -3.19
C SER A 393 -33.38 13.95 -4.55
N LYS A 394 -33.32 15.18 -5.09
CA LYS A 394 -33.83 15.47 -6.46
C LYS A 394 -33.14 14.67 -7.56
N PHE A 395 -31.87 14.30 -7.38
CA PHE A 395 -31.12 13.55 -8.38
C PHE A 395 -31.50 12.07 -8.41
N ILE A 396 -31.81 11.47 -7.24
CA ILE A 396 -32.13 10.04 -7.13
C ILE A 396 -33.64 9.76 -7.13
N LEU A 397 -34.48 10.69 -6.64
CA LEU A 397 -35.95 10.58 -6.63
C LEU A 397 -36.60 10.10 -7.96
N PRO A 398 -36.10 10.47 -9.15
CA PRO A 398 -36.67 9.99 -10.41
C PRO A 398 -36.45 8.49 -10.72
N VAL A 399 -35.72 7.74 -9.87
CA VAL A 399 -35.11 6.45 -10.24
C VAL A 399 -35.43 5.30 -9.25
N PHE A 400 -36.24 5.54 -8.19
CA PHE A 400 -36.34 4.61 -7.05
C PHE A 400 -37.34 3.45 -7.16
N GLU A 401 -38.05 3.26 -8.27
CA GLU A 401 -38.85 2.06 -8.47
C GLU A 401 -38.08 1.14 -9.42
N LEU A 402 -37.33 0.18 -8.86
CA LEU A 402 -36.93 -1.02 -9.60
C LEU A 402 -38.22 -1.78 -9.91
N PRO A 403 -38.61 -1.96 -11.19
CA PRO A 403 -39.63 -2.94 -11.50
C PRO A 403 -39.13 -4.29 -10.99
N GLU A 404 -39.98 -5.03 -10.28
CA GLU A 404 -39.66 -6.32 -9.63
C GLU A 404 -39.06 -7.36 -10.61
N ASP A 405 -39.20 -7.14 -11.92
CA ASP A 405 -38.71 -7.99 -13.02
C ASP A 405 -37.63 -7.34 -13.92
N THR A 406 -36.79 -6.42 -13.42
CA THR A 406 -35.70 -5.85 -14.24
C THR A 406 -34.48 -6.79 -14.33
N ASP A 407 -34.58 -7.81 -15.18
CA ASP A 407 -33.42 -8.62 -15.55
C ASP A 407 -32.46 -7.81 -16.44
N SER A 408 -31.41 -7.26 -15.81
CA SER A 408 -30.32 -6.56 -16.48
C SER A 408 -29.66 -7.36 -17.61
N SER A 409 -29.79 -8.70 -17.61
CA SER A 409 -29.25 -9.57 -18.65
C SER A 409 -29.89 -9.32 -20.02
N ASN A 410 -31.19 -9.01 -20.07
CA ASN A 410 -31.88 -8.75 -21.32
C ASN A 410 -31.45 -7.41 -21.94
N TRP A 411 -31.31 -6.37 -21.13
CA TRP A 411 -30.82 -5.07 -21.60
C TRP A 411 -29.37 -5.13 -22.05
N GLN A 412 -28.55 -5.95 -21.38
CA GLN A 412 -27.19 -6.24 -21.81
C GLN A 412 -27.16 -6.92 -23.17
N LYS A 413 -28.00 -7.94 -23.40
CA LYS A 413 -28.12 -8.63 -24.69
C LYS A 413 -28.58 -7.68 -25.81
N ASP A 414 -29.60 -6.87 -25.57
CA ASP A 414 -30.11 -5.92 -26.55
C ASP A 414 -29.07 -4.86 -26.93
N PHE A 415 -28.36 -4.33 -25.93
CA PHE A 415 -27.26 -3.39 -26.16
C PHE A 415 -26.11 -4.03 -26.94
N TRP A 416 -25.73 -5.27 -26.59
CA TRP A 416 -24.69 -6.00 -27.31
C TRP A 416 -25.08 -6.25 -28.75
N LYS A 417 -26.31 -6.69 -29.02
CA LYS A 417 -26.80 -6.90 -30.39
C LYS A 417 -26.68 -5.63 -31.24
N LEU A 418 -27.10 -4.48 -30.71
CA LEU A 418 -26.96 -3.19 -31.39
C LEU A 418 -25.49 -2.82 -31.65
N CYS A 419 -24.60 -3.11 -30.69
CA CYS A 419 -23.16 -2.89 -30.87
C CYS A 419 -22.56 -3.85 -31.91
N GLN A 420 -22.95 -5.12 -31.86
CA GLN A 420 -22.48 -6.18 -32.73
C GLN A 420 -22.87 -5.90 -34.18
N ASP A 421 -24.12 -5.54 -34.44
CA ASP A 421 -24.60 -5.19 -35.80
C ASP A 421 -23.77 -4.03 -36.40
N ASN A 422 -23.45 -3.02 -35.58
CA ASN A 422 -22.63 -1.90 -36.00
C ASN A 422 -21.15 -2.30 -36.23
N LEU A 423 -20.58 -3.11 -35.34
CA LEU A 423 -19.22 -3.62 -35.46
C LEU A 423 -19.05 -4.50 -36.69
N GLU A 424 -19.97 -5.44 -36.94
CA GLU A 424 -19.95 -6.32 -38.10
C GLU A 424 -20.03 -5.54 -39.43
N SER A 425 -20.85 -4.49 -39.48
CA SER A 425 -20.88 -3.56 -40.62
C SER A 425 -19.55 -2.85 -40.85
N GLN A 426 -18.90 -2.36 -39.78
CA GLN A 426 -17.60 -1.70 -39.87
C GLN A 426 -16.48 -2.68 -40.29
N TRP A 427 -16.51 -3.91 -39.78
CA TRP A 427 -15.57 -4.97 -40.18
C TRP A 427 -15.74 -5.37 -41.64
N LEU A 428 -16.99 -5.50 -42.12
CA LEU A 428 -17.28 -5.79 -43.51
C LEU A 428 -16.77 -4.68 -44.44
N GLN A 429 -16.94 -3.41 -44.04
CA GLN A 429 -16.36 -2.28 -44.77
C GLN A 429 -14.84 -2.35 -44.82
N MET A 430 -14.16 -2.68 -43.71
CA MET A 430 -12.70 -2.84 -43.71
C MET A 430 -12.22 -3.96 -44.64
N ASN A 431 -12.93 -5.09 -44.68
CA ASN A 431 -12.61 -6.20 -45.57
C ASN A 431 -12.73 -5.85 -47.07
N LEU A 432 -13.64 -4.92 -47.42
CA LEU A 432 -13.79 -4.43 -48.80
C LEU A 432 -12.61 -3.56 -49.28
N PHE A 433 -11.79 -3.01 -48.38
CA PHE A 433 -10.63 -2.16 -48.73
C PHE A 433 -9.32 -2.94 -48.93
N SER A 434 -9.34 -4.27 -48.82
CA SER A 434 -8.16 -5.16 -48.77
C SER A 434 -7.22 -4.81 -47.61
N CYS A 435 -7.33 -5.58 -46.51
CA CYS A 435 -6.60 -5.37 -45.25
C CYS A 435 -5.07 -5.50 -45.35
N SER A 436 -4.50 -5.77 -46.53
CA SER A 436 -3.07 -5.99 -46.73
C SER A 436 -2.25 -4.69 -46.75
N ILE A 437 -2.85 -3.54 -47.09
CA ILE A 437 -2.14 -2.26 -47.18
C ILE A 437 -2.88 -1.19 -46.37
N TYR A 438 -2.15 -0.54 -45.47
CA TYR A 438 -2.62 0.54 -44.63
C TYR A 438 -3.04 1.75 -45.47
N GLN A 439 -4.22 2.27 -45.17
CA GLN A 439 -4.72 3.54 -45.69
C GLN A 439 -5.09 4.46 -44.52
N ILE A 440 -4.91 5.76 -44.70
CA ILE A 440 -5.17 6.76 -43.64
C ILE A 440 -6.61 6.71 -43.11
N GLY A 441 -7.58 6.30 -43.94
CA GLY A 441 -8.98 6.10 -43.56
C GLY A 441 -9.19 5.03 -42.49
N HIS A 442 -8.28 4.04 -42.40
CA HIS A 442 -8.35 2.98 -41.39
C HIS A 442 -8.20 3.52 -39.96
N VAL A 443 -7.57 4.70 -39.77
CA VAL A 443 -7.48 5.36 -38.46
C VAL A 443 -8.87 5.67 -37.91
N VAL A 444 -9.77 6.18 -38.77
CA VAL A 444 -11.13 6.54 -38.37
C VAL A 444 -11.96 5.31 -38.06
N GLN A 445 -11.87 4.30 -38.92
CA GLN A 445 -12.61 3.04 -38.77
C GLN A 445 -12.17 2.31 -37.49
N LEU A 446 -10.87 2.07 -37.31
CA LEU A 446 -10.36 1.43 -36.09
C LEU A 446 -10.61 2.26 -34.84
N GLY A 447 -10.58 3.59 -34.93
CA GLY A 447 -10.94 4.48 -33.82
C GLY A 447 -12.41 4.38 -33.44
N SER A 448 -13.30 4.19 -34.41
CA SER A 448 -14.73 3.93 -34.19
C SER A 448 -14.95 2.56 -33.55
N ILE A 449 -14.36 1.50 -34.14
CA ILE A 449 -14.42 0.13 -33.63
C ILE A 449 -13.94 0.08 -32.19
N PHE A 450 -12.74 0.59 -31.90
CA PHE A 450 -12.16 0.56 -30.56
C PHE A 450 -13.04 1.25 -29.51
N LYS A 451 -13.62 2.41 -29.85
CA LYS A 451 -14.57 3.10 -28.96
C LYS A 451 -15.78 2.22 -28.68
N GLN A 452 -16.40 1.66 -29.72
CA GLN A 452 -17.59 0.82 -29.58
C GLN A 452 -17.29 -0.41 -28.70
N LEU A 453 -16.14 -1.05 -28.89
CA LEU A 453 -15.67 -2.16 -28.04
C LEU A 453 -15.53 -1.73 -26.57
N CYS A 454 -14.91 -0.58 -26.30
CA CYS A 454 -14.84 -0.05 -24.94
C CYS A 454 -16.23 0.19 -24.34
N LEU A 455 -17.17 0.77 -25.10
CA LEU A 455 -18.54 1.00 -24.63
C LEU A 455 -19.28 -0.30 -24.32
N SER A 456 -19.15 -1.32 -25.18
CA SER A 456 -19.72 -2.66 -24.95
C SER A 456 -19.14 -3.31 -23.70
N PHE A 457 -17.82 -3.25 -23.51
CA PHE A 457 -17.18 -3.78 -22.31
C PHE A 457 -17.65 -3.08 -21.03
N LEU A 458 -17.68 -1.75 -21.03
CA LEU A 458 -18.12 -0.95 -19.90
C LEU A 458 -19.58 -1.22 -19.56
N TYR A 459 -20.45 -1.40 -20.55
CA TYR A 459 -21.85 -1.73 -20.28
C TYR A 459 -22.00 -3.13 -19.68
N LYS A 460 -21.27 -4.13 -20.16
CA LYS A 460 -21.28 -5.48 -19.56
C LYS A 460 -20.82 -5.47 -18.10
N LYS A 461 -19.73 -4.76 -17.80
CA LYS A 461 -19.10 -4.78 -16.46
C LYS A 461 -19.76 -3.83 -15.46
N LEU A 462 -20.22 -2.67 -15.91
CA LEU A 462 -20.71 -1.60 -15.04
C LEU A 462 -22.19 -1.23 -15.24
N ASN A 463 -22.87 -1.78 -16.25
CA ASN A 463 -24.21 -1.32 -16.67
C ASN A 463 -24.26 0.19 -16.94
N TYR A 464 -23.16 0.75 -17.45
CA TYR A 464 -23.00 2.18 -17.65
C TYR A 464 -22.17 2.49 -18.90
N VAL A 465 -22.60 3.52 -19.62
CA VAL A 465 -21.93 4.02 -20.82
C VAL A 465 -21.71 5.53 -20.68
N PRO A 466 -20.45 6.02 -20.72
CA PRO A 466 -20.17 7.45 -20.70
C PRO A 466 -20.57 8.13 -22.01
N HIS A 467 -20.97 9.39 -21.93
CA HIS A 467 -21.36 10.17 -23.11
C HIS A 467 -20.13 10.62 -23.91
N PHE A 468 -20.06 10.24 -25.20
CA PHE A 468 -19.08 10.64 -26.22
C PHE A 468 -17.73 11.14 -25.68
N ALA A 469 -16.81 10.21 -25.43
CA ALA A 469 -15.49 10.51 -24.89
C ALA A 469 -14.36 10.05 -25.82
N SER A 470 -13.14 10.51 -25.53
CA SER A 470 -11.95 10.12 -26.27
C SER A 470 -11.65 8.62 -26.06
N SER A 471 -11.01 7.96 -27.03
CA SER A 471 -10.61 6.55 -26.90
C SER A 471 -9.73 6.32 -25.67
N ARG A 472 -8.88 7.31 -25.32
CA ARG A 472 -8.01 7.27 -24.15
C ARG A 472 -8.80 7.30 -22.84
N TYR A 473 -9.84 8.12 -22.75
CA TYR A 473 -10.71 8.15 -21.58
C TYR A 473 -11.51 6.86 -21.43
N LEU A 474 -12.08 6.35 -22.52
CA LEU A 474 -12.83 5.09 -22.50
C LEU A 474 -11.93 3.92 -22.07
N TRP A 475 -10.69 3.88 -22.56
CA TRP A 475 -9.72 2.87 -22.13
C TRP A 475 -9.36 2.99 -20.65
N LYS A 476 -9.17 4.19 -20.12
CA LYS A 476 -8.99 4.38 -18.67
C LYS A 476 -10.14 3.79 -17.87
N LEU A 477 -11.38 3.96 -18.32
CA LEU A 477 -12.53 3.35 -17.66
C LEU A 477 -12.53 1.82 -17.78
N VAL A 478 -12.08 1.26 -18.90
CA VAL A 478 -11.90 -0.20 -19.06
C VAL A 478 -10.88 -0.72 -18.05
N GLN A 479 -9.75 -0.02 -17.88
CA GLN A 479 -8.73 -0.35 -16.86
C GLN A 479 -9.30 -0.26 -15.43
N TRP A 480 -10.24 0.66 -15.19
CA TRP A 480 -10.96 0.73 -13.91
C TRP A 480 -11.87 -0.47 -13.70
N ALA A 481 -12.63 -0.87 -14.72
CA ALA A 481 -13.60 -1.95 -14.67
C ALA A 481 -12.96 -3.34 -14.57
N ASP A 482 -11.80 -3.56 -15.21
CA ASP A 482 -11.09 -4.83 -15.19
C ASP A 482 -9.60 -4.65 -15.50
N ARG A 483 -8.78 -4.50 -14.45
CA ARG A 483 -7.35 -4.22 -14.60
C ARG A 483 -6.61 -5.43 -15.18
N ASP A 484 -6.96 -6.64 -14.74
CA ASP A 484 -6.30 -7.86 -15.14
C ASP A 484 -6.48 -8.12 -16.63
N TYR A 485 -7.71 -8.02 -17.13
CA TYR A 485 -7.97 -8.13 -18.56
C TYR A 485 -7.27 -7.00 -19.35
N SER A 486 -7.29 -5.77 -18.85
CA SER A 486 -6.65 -4.65 -19.56
C SER A 486 -5.14 -4.84 -19.72
N ASN A 487 -4.47 -5.38 -18.69
CA ASN A 487 -3.04 -5.69 -18.71
C ASN A 487 -2.71 -6.89 -19.62
N GLN A 488 -3.63 -7.86 -19.73
CA GLN A 488 -3.49 -8.99 -20.67
C GLN A 488 -3.68 -8.54 -22.12
N LEU A 489 -4.62 -7.62 -22.39
CA LEU A 489 -4.90 -7.13 -23.74
C LEU A 489 -3.76 -6.26 -24.27
N MET A 490 -3.24 -5.34 -23.45
CA MET A 490 -2.17 -4.41 -23.84
C MET A 490 -1.32 -3.98 -22.64
N ASN A 491 0.00 -3.93 -22.83
CA ASN A 491 0.90 -3.25 -21.91
C ASN A 491 0.92 -1.71 -22.15
N THR A 492 1.64 -0.96 -21.31
CA THR A 492 1.69 0.50 -21.40
C THR A 492 2.23 1.00 -22.75
N GLU A 493 3.30 0.40 -23.28
CA GLU A 493 3.90 0.80 -24.57
C GLU A 493 2.93 0.56 -25.75
N GLN A 494 2.25 -0.59 -25.76
CA GLN A 494 1.24 -0.92 -26.74
C GLN A 494 0.05 0.05 -26.68
N SER A 495 -0.35 0.45 -25.47
CA SER A 495 -1.41 1.45 -25.30
C SER A 495 -1.02 2.81 -25.87
N GLU A 496 0.23 3.24 -25.68
CA GLU A 496 0.74 4.49 -26.23
C GLU A 496 0.80 4.45 -27.76
N ALA A 497 1.28 3.34 -28.33
CA ALA A 497 1.31 3.12 -29.77
C ALA A 497 -0.10 3.13 -30.39
N LEU A 498 -1.08 2.48 -29.75
CA LEU A 498 -2.47 2.49 -30.18
C LEU A 498 -3.06 3.90 -30.13
N PHE A 499 -2.87 4.65 -29.05
CA PHE A 499 -3.39 6.02 -28.98
C PHE A 499 -2.66 7.00 -29.90
N TYR A 500 -1.38 6.76 -30.17
CA TYR A 500 -0.66 7.50 -31.21
C TYR A 500 -1.32 7.27 -32.58
N PHE A 501 -1.57 6.01 -32.94
CA PHE A 501 -2.25 5.65 -34.18
C PHE A 501 -3.66 6.27 -34.25
N LEU A 502 -4.49 6.07 -33.23
CA LEU A 502 -5.89 6.54 -33.20
C LEU A 502 -6.05 8.06 -33.17
N ASN A 503 -5.04 8.81 -32.71
CA ASN A 503 -5.06 10.28 -32.69
C ASN A 503 -4.36 10.91 -33.91
N THR A 504 -4.01 10.11 -34.93
CA THR A 504 -3.41 10.62 -36.16
C THR A 504 -4.33 11.65 -36.82
N LYS A 505 -3.80 12.86 -37.05
CA LYS A 505 -4.57 13.93 -37.69
C LYS A 505 -4.79 13.61 -39.16
N LEU A 506 -6.05 13.59 -39.58
CA LEU A 506 -6.39 13.44 -40.99
C LEU A 506 -6.19 14.77 -41.73
N PRO A 507 -5.58 14.76 -42.92
CA PRO A 507 -5.57 15.94 -43.78
C PRO A 507 -6.98 16.17 -44.35
N TYR A 508 -7.66 17.21 -43.86
CA TYR A 508 -8.99 17.61 -44.37
C TYR A 508 -8.92 18.45 -45.65
N PHE A 509 -7.72 18.90 -46.04
CA PHE A 509 -7.46 19.66 -47.25
C PHE A 509 -6.25 19.06 -47.98
N PRO A 510 -6.23 19.04 -49.33
CA PRO A 510 -5.04 18.66 -50.08
C PRO A 510 -3.91 19.64 -49.74
N ARG A 511 -2.84 19.14 -49.11
CA ARG A 511 -1.66 19.93 -48.77
C ARG A 511 -0.51 19.55 -49.69
N GLN A 512 0.29 20.54 -50.08
CA GLN A 512 1.62 20.28 -50.63
C GLN A 512 2.44 19.49 -49.60
N SER A 513 3.15 18.49 -50.09
CA SER A 513 3.84 17.44 -49.33
C SER A 513 4.76 17.98 -48.24
N THR A 514 4.23 18.15 -47.04
CA THR A 514 5.02 18.07 -45.81
C THR A 514 4.88 16.65 -45.29
N SER A 515 6.01 15.98 -45.03
CA SER A 515 6.08 14.66 -44.40
C SER A 515 5.44 14.72 -43.00
N ALA A 516 4.12 14.51 -42.94
CA ALA A 516 3.49 14.13 -41.69
C ALA A 516 4.01 12.73 -41.34
N ASN A 517 4.39 12.51 -40.07
CA ASN A 517 4.68 11.18 -39.54
C ASN A 517 3.42 10.32 -39.64
N ASN A 518 3.16 9.76 -40.82
CA ASN A 518 2.06 8.86 -41.05
C ASN A 518 2.33 7.56 -40.30
N PRO A 519 1.29 6.94 -39.72
CA PRO A 519 1.44 5.66 -39.05
C PRO A 519 2.01 4.59 -39.99
N SER A 520 2.80 3.67 -39.43
CA SER A 520 3.36 2.57 -40.18
C SER A 520 2.32 1.46 -40.42
N GLN A 521 2.58 0.63 -41.44
CA GLN A 521 1.82 -0.61 -41.68
C GLN A 521 1.76 -1.49 -40.42
N GLU A 522 2.86 -1.56 -39.68
CA GLU A 522 2.97 -2.33 -38.44
C GLU A 522 2.03 -1.79 -37.34
N GLN A 523 1.97 -0.47 -37.16
CA GLN A 523 1.05 0.15 -36.20
C GLN A 523 -0.42 -0.12 -36.54
N TYR A 524 -0.75 -0.14 -37.83
CA TYR A 524 -2.08 -0.53 -38.31
C TYR A 524 -2.40 -2.00 -37.97
N ILE A 525 -1.50 -2.92 -38.31
CA ILE A 525 -1.66 -4.36 -38.04
C ILE A 525 -1.80 -4.63 -36.54
N ASN A 526 -0.97 -3.99 -35.71
CA ASN A 526 -1.04 -4.12 -34.26
C ASN A 526 -2.38 -3.61 -33.70
N THR A 527 -2.85 -2.44 -34.15
CA THR A 527 -4.15 -1.89 -33.74
C THR A 527 -5.31 -2.81 -34.17
N LEU A 528 -5.23 -3.38 -35.37
CA LEU A 528 -6.20 -4.35 -35.89
C LEU A 528 -6.24 -5.62 -35.03
N HIS A 529 -5.09 -6.18 -34.67
CA HIS A 529 -5.00 -7.35 -33.80
C HIS A 529 -5.61 -7.08 -32.42
N ILE A 530 -5.29 -5.94 -31.80
CA ILE A 530 -5.87 -5.53 -30.52
C ILE A 530 -7.39 -5.44 -30.61
N CYS A 531 -7.93 -4.78 -31.65
CA CYS A 531 -9.37 -4.64 -31.82
C CYS A 531 -10.06 -5.99 -32.04
N ASN A 532 -9.46 -6.90 -32.82
CA ASN A 532 -9.98 -8.24 -33.03
C ASN A 532 -9.98 -9.09 -31.76
N HIS A 533 -8.87 -9.08 -31.02
CA HIS A 533 -8.77 -9.79 -29.74
C HIS A 533 -9.83 -9.27 -28.74
N PHE A 534 -9.98 -7.94 -28.66
CA PHE A 534 -10.96 -7.33 -27.77
C PHE A 534 -12.40 -7.65 -28.19
N TYR A 535 -12.68 -7.66 -29.50
CA TYR A 535 -13.98 -8.07 -30.02
C TYR A 535 -14.34 -9.51 -29.64
N ASN A 536 -13.42 -10.45 -29.83
CA ASN A 536 -13.64 -11.85 -29.48
C ASN A 536 -13.91 -12.03 -27.98
N HIS A 537 -13.11 -11.37 -27.13
CA HIS A 537 -13.33 -11.41 -25.69
C HIS A 537 -14.71 -10.85 -25.28
N ILE A 538 -15.12 -9.70 -25.84
CA ILE A 538 -16.45 -9.14 -25.55
C ILE A 538 -17.55 -10.10 -26.01
N LYS A 539 -17.41 -10.70 -27.19
CA LYS A 539 -18.36 -11.69 -27.69
C LYS A 539 -18.52 -12.85 -26.70
N GLU A 540 -17.43 -13.39 -26.18
CA GLU A 540 -17.43 -14.45 -25.16
C GLU A 540 -18.13 -14.00 -23.86
N LEU A 541 -17.88 -12.77 -23.41
CA LEU A 541 -18.52 -12.19 -22.22
C LEU A 541 -20.04 -12.06 -22.35
N TYR A 542 -20.58 -11.97 -23.57
CA TYR A 542 -22.03 -11.85 -23.81
C TYR A 542 -22.70 -13.20 -24.14
N THR A 543 -21.93 -14.23 -24.48
CA THR A 543 -22.42 -15.59 -24.70
C THR A 543 -22.42 -16.45 -23.43
N ASN A 544 -21.52 -16.15 -22.49
CA ASN A 544 -21.48 -16.71 -21.14
C ASN A 544 -22.24 -15.80 -20.16
#